data_AF-A0A851TLK9-F1
#
_entry.id   AF-A0A851TLK9-F1
#
_cell.length_a   1.000
_cell.length_b   1.000
_cell.length_c   1.000
_cell.angle_alpha   90.00
_cell.angle_beta   90.00
_cell.angle_gamma   90.00
#
_symmetry.space_group_name_H-M   'P 1'
#
loop_
_entity.id
_entity.type
_entity.pdbx_description
1 polymer ?
#
loop_
_entity_poly.entity_id
_entity_poly.type
_entity_poly.pdbx_seq_one_letter_code
_entity_poly.pdbx_strand_id
1 'polypeptide(L)'
;MRWANLLVLCPVASYQLAALPFAALFHHLSASRRLSPSARYVSLLAGGCLLATACAGGYAALLFVPAAAAVLVLLLVSPARVHSWAFSLQMSWQTLCHLGLRSQGPDPQDARSALVLSAVMLLTQKVTSLSLDVHEGTVTLQPGPGVLQRALPLCSYLLFFPALLGGPVCSFRRFRAQIECPLASYRPLGAAGRRCLCALALQALRAGLQGHLASAQGCAGLGCVRSVWARALLFKLAYYSQWMLDEALLEAAGLGPEEGQGDLSGSDLWALETSNRVSVFARTWNKSTSRWLRRLVFERCPAQPLLATFAFSAWWHGLQPGQLFGFLCWAVMVEADYRIHPFLRARAASRGAKLLYYGATWLCTQLIISYILVAVETESFSELRRLWTSCSSILPLSYSLALLLLLTRKAKQN
;
A
#
# COMPACT_ATOMS: atom_id res chain seq x y z
N MET A 1 -7.64 9.47 -23.38
CA MET A 1 -6.55 8.54 -23.76
C MET A 1 -5.35 8.89 -22.89
N ARG A 2 -4.73 8.04 -22.06
CA ARG A 2 -4.68 6.57 -21.98
C ARG A 2 -5.06 6.10 -20.57
N TRP A 3 -5.89 5.06 -20.53
CA TRP A 3 -6.33 4.30 -19.35
C TRP A 3 -5.24 3.36 -18.81
N ALA A 4 -3.99 3.78 -18.93
CA ALA A 4 -2.81 2.94 -18.91
C ALA A 4 -2.39 2.59 -17.47
N ASN A 5 -3.27 1.90 -16.75
CA ASN A 5 -2.95 0.79 -15.83
C ASN A 5 -4.20 0.21 -15.12
N LEU A 6 -5.39 0.30 -15.74
CA LEU A 6 -6.50 -0.64 -15.41
C LEU A 6 -6.11 -2.09 -15.72
N LEU A 7 -5.16 -2.28 -16.63
CA LEU A 7 -4.52 -3.53 -17.03
C LEU A 7 -3.36 -3.95 -16.11
N VAL A 8 -3.06 -3.28 -14.99
CA VAL A 8 -2.01 -3.78 -14.05
C VAL A 8 -2.64 -4.54 -12.89
N LEU A 9 -3.80 -4.09 -12.41
CA LEU A 9 -4.56 -4.84 -11.39
C LEU A 9 -5.18 -6.13 -11.94
N CYS A 10 -5.49 -6.17 -13.24
CA CYS A 10 -6.08 -7.36 -13.88
C CYS A 10 -5.08 -8.55 -14.00
N PRO A 11 -3.79 -8.33 -14.36
CA PRO A 11 -2.74 -9.33 -14.29
C PRO A 11 -2.36 -9.73 -12.87
N VAL A 12 -2.24 -8.80 -11.91
CA VAL A 12 -1.94 -9.21 -10.52
C VAL A 12 -3.01 -10.18 -10.02
N ALA A 13 -4.29 -9.84 -10.23
CA ALA A 13 -5.40 -10.69 -9.84
C ALA A 13 -5.34 -12.08 -10.48
N SER A 14 -5.00 -12.19 -11.78
CA SER A 14 -4.89 -13.50 -12.44
C SER A 14 -3.74 -14.34 -11.88
N TYR A 15 -2.58 -13.74 -11.63
CA TYR A 15 -1.45 -14.42 -10.99
C TYR A 15 -1.76 -14.89 -9.57
N GLN A 16 -2.51 -14.09 -8.80
CA GLN A 16 -2.90 -14.46 -7.44
C GLN A 16 -3.96 -15.55 -7.41
N LEU A 17 -4.96 -15.48 -8.29
CA LEU A 17 -5.96 -16.53 -8.44
C LEU A 17 -5.29 -17.85 -8.86
N ALA A 18 -4.31 -17.80 -9.76
CA ALA A 18 -3.51 -18.96 -10.14
C ALA A 18 -2.66 -19.50 -8.99
N ALA A 19 -2.21 -18.65 -8.06
CA ALA A 19 -1.42 -19.03 -6.89
C ALA A 19 -2.25 -19.63 -5.74
N LEU A 20 -3.55 -19.36 -5.66
CA LEU A 20 -4.45 -19.87 -4.61
C LEU A 20 -4.42 -21.41 -4.42
N PRO A 21 -4.53 -22.26 -5.46
CA PRO A 21 -4.48 -23.70 -5.28
C PRO A 21 -3.12 -24.17 -4.71
N PHE A 22 -2.02 -23.51 -5.09
CA PHE A 22 -0.70 -23.81 -4.55
C PHE A 22 -0.56 -23.37 -3.08
N ALA A 23 -1.15 -22.24 -2.71
CA ALA A 23 -1.23 -21.80 -1.31
C ALA A 23 -2.01 -22.79 -0.44
N ALA A 24 -3.19 -23.22 -0.92
CA ALA A 24 -4.00 -24.23 -0.27
C ALA A 24 -3.25 -25.57 -0.09
N LEU A 25 -2.56 -26.03 -1.13
CA LEU A 25 -1.76 -27.24 -1.10
C LEU A 25 -0.59 -27.12 -0.11
N PHE A 26 0.15 -26.00 -0.17
CA PHE A 26 1.24 -25.70 0.76
C PHE A 26 0.75 -25.76 2.21
N HIS A 27 -0.37 -25.11 2.51
CA HIS A 27 -0.94 -25.12 3.85
C HIS A 27 -1.35 -26.54 4.28
N HIS A 28 -2.08 -27.26 3.42
CA HIS A 28 -2.53 -28.63 3.72
C HIS A 28 -1.35 -29.56 4.05
N LEU A 29 -0.28 -29.52 3.25
CA LEU A 29 0.92 -30.34 3.48
C LEU A 29 1.69 -29.89 4.73
N SER A 30 1.72 -28.58 5.01
CA SER A 30 2.38 -28.02 6.19
C SER A 30 1.65 -28.36 7.50
N ALA A 31 0.33 -28.23 7.50
CA ALA A 31 -0.56 -28.53 8.62
C ALA A 31 -0.61 -30.03 8.92
N SER A 32 -0.61 -30.87 7.89
CA SER A 32 -0.51 -32.33 8.01
C SER A 32 0.89 -32.82 8.40
N ARG A 33 1.81 -31.91 8.73
CA ARG A 33 3.22 -32.19 9.10
C ARG A 33 3.99 -33.02 8.05
N ARG A 34 3.54 -33.05 6.79
CA ARG A 34 4.20 -33.75 5.68
C ARG A 34 5.43 -33.01 5.16
N LEU A 35 5.50 -31.70 5.39
CA LEU A 35 6.67 -30.88 5.07
C LEU A 35 7.51 -30.59 6.32
N SER A 36 8.82 -30.81 6.21
CA SER A 36 9.81 -30.34 7.19
C SER A 36 9.90 -28.79 7.17
N PRO A 37 10.40 -28.14 8.23
CA PRO A 37 10.54 -26.68 8.25
C PRO A 37 11.35 -26.13 7.06
N SER A 38 12.48 -26.76 6.71
CA SER A 38 13.28 -26.38 5.56
C SER A 38 12.53 -26.54 4.24
N ALA A 39 11.78 -27.64 4.09
CA ALA A 39 10.96 -27.84 2.89
C ALA A 39 9.89 -26.76 2.75
N ARG A 40 9.29 -26.30 3.86
CA ARG A 40 8.30 -25.20 3.82
C ARG A 40 8.92 -23.88 3.34
N TYR A 41 10.10 -23.52 3.86
CA TYR A 41 10.80 -22.31 3.40
C TYR A 41 11.16 -22.41 1.91
N VAL A 42 11.67 -23.57 1.47
CA VAL A 42 12.02 -23.82 0.07
C VAL A 42 10.79 -23.76 -0.83
N SER A 43 9.66 -24.36 -0.44
CA SER A 43 8.42 -24.32 -1.24
C SER A 43 7.92 -22.89 -1.43
N LEU A 44 7.92 -22.07 -0.38
CA LEU A 44 7.52 -20.66 -0.46
C LEU A 44 8.47 -19.83 -1.33
N LEU A 45 9.78 -20.03 -1.16
CA LEU A 45 10.80 -19.35 -1.95
C LEU A 45 10.74 -19.76 -3.42
N ALA A 46 10.64 -21.05 -3.72
CA ALA A 46 10.55 -21.57 -5.07
C ALA A 46 9.30 -21.07 -5.78
N GLY A 47 8.13 -21.13 -5.13
CA GLY A 47 6.90 -20.55 -5.65
C GLY A 47 7.04 -19.04 -5.90
N GLY A 48 7.78 -18.36 -5.02
CA GLY A 48 8.10 -16.94 -5.15
C GLY A 48 8.91 -16.62 -6.38
N CYS A 49 10.00 -17.34 -6.59
CA CYS A 49 10.85 -17.21 -7.76
C CYS A 49 10.09 -17.52 -9.05
N LEU A 50 9.28 -18.59 -9.05
CA LEU A 50 8.44 -18.95 -10.20
C LEU A 50 7.40 -17.87 -10.52
N LEU A 51 6.76 -17.31 -9.50
CA LEU A 51 5.79 -16.24 -9.66
C LEU A 51 6.46 -14.96 -10.22
N ALA A 52 7.61 -14.59 -9.66
CA ALA A 52 8.39 -13.44 -10.12
C ALA A 52 8.79 -13.57 -11.59
N THR A 53 9.30 -14.73 -12.01
CA THR A 53 9.70 -14.96 -13.41
C THR A 53 8.50 -15.01 -14.34
N ALA A 54 7.40 -15.64 -13.93
CA ALA A 54 6.17 -15.71 -14.71
C ALA A 54 5.50 -14.34 -14.92
N CYS A 55 5.55 -13.46 -13.91
CA CYS A 55 4.90 -12.15 -13.96
C CYS A 55 5.78 -11.05 -14.55
N ALA A 56 7.09 -11.08 -14.29
CA ALA A 56 8.02 -10.00 -14.67
C ALA A 56 8.93 -10.37 -15.85
N GLY A 57 9.02 -11.64 -16.23
CA GLY A 57 9.94 -12.10 -17.27
C GLY A 57 11.38 -11.71 -16.94
N GLY A 58 12.09 -11.11 -17.90
CA GLY A 58 13.47 -10.61 -17.70
C GLY A 58 13.59 -9.56 -16.60
N TYR A 59 12.52 -8.81 -16.30
CA TYR A 59 12.53 -7.82 -15.22
C TYR A 59 12.60 -8.47 -13.83
N ALA A 60 12.39 -9.78 -13.68
CA ALA A 60 12.52 -10.47 -12.39
C ALA A 60 13.90 -10.25 -11.74
N ALA A 61 14.95 -10.00 -12.53
CA ALA A 61 16.26 -9.62 -12.03
C ALA A 61 16.22 -8.35 -11.14
N LEU A 62 15.34 -7.40 -11.45
CA LEU A 62 15.14 -6.18 -10.65
C LEU A 62 14.61 -6.46 -9.25
N LEU A 63 14.02 -7.65 -9.03
CA LEU A 63 13.55 -8.10 -7.73
C LEU A 63 14.58 -9.00 -7.02
N PHE A 64 15.23 -9.92 -7.76
CA PHE A 64 16.17 -10.87 -7.17
C PHE A 64 17.48 -10.22 -6.69
N VAL A 65 18.02 -9.28 -7.45
CA VAL A 65 19.27 -8.58 -7.10
C VAL A 65 19.17 -7.84 -5.75
N PRO A 66 18.18 -6.95 -5.50
CA PRO A 66 18.07 -6.26 -4.22
C PRO A 66 17.68 -7.20 -3.07
N ALA A 67 16.96 -8.30 -3.35
CA ALA A 67 16.64 -9.29 -2.33
C ALA A 67 17.90 -10.03 -1.86
N ALA A 68 18.73 -10.51 -2.79
CA ALA A 68 20.00 -11.15 -2.47
C ALA A 68 20.95 -10.19 -1.73
N ALA A 69 21.07 -8.96 -2.20
CA ALA A 69 21.89 -7.94 -1.56
C ALA A 69 21.39 -7.61 -0.14
N ALA A 70 20.08 -7.52 0.08
CA ALA A 70 19.51 -7.34 1.42
C ALA A 70 19.85 -8.50 2.37
N VAL A 71 19.80 -9.74 1.90
CA VAL A 71 20.18 -10.91 2.71
C VAL A 71 21.66 -10.84 3.09
N LEU A 72 22.54 -10.46 2.15
CA LEU A 72 23.96 -10.26 2.46
C LEU A 72 24.17 -9.16 3.51
N VAL A 73 23.48 -8.03 3.39
CA VAL A 73 23.53 -6.96 4.40
C VAL A 73 23.06 -7.48 5.77
N LEU A 74 21.95 -8.22 5.83
CA LEU A 74 21.41 -8.79 7.07
C LEU A 74 22.36 -9.81 7.72
N LEU A 75 23.14 -10.54 6.92
CA LEU A 75 24.06 -11.57 7.42
C LEU A 75 25.44 -11.03 7.81
N LEU A 76 25.91 -9.97 7.14
CA LEU A 76 27.29 -9.51 7.24
C LEU A 76 27.45 -8.19 8.01
N VAL A 77 26.41 -7.35 8.07
CA VAL A 77 26.50 -6.04 8.72
C VAL A 77 26.06 -6.14 10.19
N SER A 78 26.80 -5.46 11.07
CA SER A 78 26.48 -5.35 12.50
C SER A 78 25.06 -4.81 12.74
N PRO A 79 24.31 -5.28 13.75
CA PRO A 79 22.95 -4.80 14.06
C PRO A 79 22.84 -3.27 14.21
N ALA A 80 23.87 -2.60 14.74
CA ALA A 80 23.90 -1.14 14.88
C ALA A 80 23.81 -0.38 13.54
N ARG A 81 24.25 -0.97 12.42
CA ARG A 81 24.33 -0.31 11.11
C ARG A 81 23.47 -0.98 10.03
N VAL A 82 22.91 -2.15 10.31
CA VAL A 82 22.21 -2.98 9.32
C VAL A 82 21.03 -2.24 8.68
N HIS A 83 20.28 -1.47 9.47
CA HIS A 83 19.15 -0.70 8.98
C HIS A 83 19.56 0.39 8.00
N SER A 84 20.57 1.19 8.33
CA SER A 84 21.07 2.26 7.45
C SER A 84 21.53 1.71 6.11
N TRP A 85 22.33 0.63 6.11
CA TRP A 85 22.79 -0.01 4.87
C TRP A 85 21.65 -0.59 4.06
N ALA A 86 20.73 -1.33 4.69
CA ALA A 86 19.59 -1.94 4.01
C ALA A 86 18.64 -0.88 3.44
N PHE A 87 18.35 0.18 4.20
CA PHE A 87 17.53 1.30 3.76
C PHE A 87 18.15 2.02 2.56
N SER A 88 19.42 2.42 2.65
CA SER A 88 20.12 3.10 1.55
C SER A 88 20.16 2.25 0.29
N LEU A 89 20.43 0.95 0.43
CA LEU A 89 20.46 0.01 -0.70
C LEU A 89 19.09 -0.09 -1.37
N GLN A 90 18.03 -0.35 -0.59
CA GLN A 90 16.69 -0.55 -1.14
C GLN A 90 16.13 0.72 -1.78
N MET A 91 16.21 1.86 -1.09
CA MET A 91 15.70 3.12 -1.62
C MET A 91 16.48 3.58 -2.86
N SER A 92 17.81 3.40 -2.89
CA SER A 92 18.61 3.73 -4.09
C SER A 92 18.24 2.81 -5.25
N TRP A 93 18.16 1.49 -5.03
CA TRP A 93 17.78 0.53 -6.06
C TRP A 93 16.39 0.80 -6.62
N GLN A 94 15.40 1.01 -5.75
CA GLN A 94 14.03 1.32 -6.14
C GLN A 94 13.95 2.64 -6.92
N THR A 95 14.70 3.67 -6.50
CA THR A 95 14.78 4.94 -7.23
C THR A 95 15.36 4.74 -8.63
N LEU A 96 16.44 3.96 -8.76
CA LEU A 96 17.03 3.63 -10.05
C LEU A 96 16.07 2.82 -10.93
N CYS A 97 15.30 1.89 -10.35
CA CYS A 97 14.28 1.14 -11.09
C CYS A 97 13.17 2.07 -11.61
N HIS A 98 12.67 2.99 -10.77
CA HIS A 98 11.69 4.01 -11.19
C HIS A 98 12.21 4.88 -12.33
N LEU A 99 13.45 5.38 -12.23
CA LEU A 99 14.06 6.21 -13.27
C LEU A 99 14.36 5.42 -14.56
N GLY A 100 14.91 4.22 -14.42
CA GLY A 100 15.31 3.35 -15.54
C GLY A 100 14.10 2.90 -16.36
N LEU A 101 13.07 2.34 -15.70
CA LEU A 101 11.86 1.89 -16.38
C LEU A 101 11.07 3.06 -16.98
N ARG A 102 11.09 4.23 -16.35
CA ARG A 102 10.51 5.46 -16.93
C ARG A 102 11.23 5.91 -18.20
N SER A 103 12.55 5.80 -18.24
CA SER A 103 13.37 6.26 -19.38
C SER A 103 13.18 5.42 -20.64
N GLN A 104 12.72 4.18 -20.50
CA GLN A 104 12.45 3.26 -21.61
C GLN A 104 11.18 3.62 -22.41
N GLY A 105 10.42 4.63 -21.95
CA GLY A 105 9.18 5.07 -22.57
C GLY A 105 8.00 4.16 -22.21
N PRO A 106 6.76 4.70 -22.18
CA PRO A 106 5.59 3.90 -21.86
C PRO A 106 5.25 2.99 -23.05
N ASP A 107 5.64 1.71 -22.97
CA ASP A 107 4.95 0.68 -23.76
C ASP A 107 3.58 0.45 -23.11
N PRO A 108 2.47 0.85 -23.76
CA PRO A 108 1.13 0.70 -23.18
C PRO A 108 0.71 -0.76 -22.98
N GLN A 109 1.47 -1.73 -23.52
CA GLN A 109 1.16 -3.15 -23.47
C GLN A 109 1.96 -3.94 -22.43
N ASP A 110 3.05 -3.39 -21.87
CA ASP A 110 3.91 -4.14 -20.95
C ASP A 110 3.59 -3.85 -19.46
N ALA A 111 2.54 -4.52 -18.95
CA ALA A 111 2.18 -4.49 -17.54
C ALA A 111 3.28 -5.03 -16.60
N ARG A 112 4.30 -5.72 -17.13
CA ARG A 112 5.38 -6.34 -16.33
C ARG A 112 6.23 -5.30 -15.59
N SER A 113 6.44 -4.14 -16.21
CA SER A 113 7.20 -3.03 -15.62
C SER A 113 6.53 -2.48 -14.35
N ALA A 114 5.21 -2.29 -14.38
CA ALA A 114 4.43 -1.86 -13.22
C ALA A 114 4.34 -2.96 -12.14
N LEU A 115 4.19 -4.22 -12.55
CA LEU A 115 4.19 -5.39 -11.65
C LEU A 115 5.50 -5.49 -10.87
N VAL A 116 6.64 -5.42 -11.57
CA VAL A 116 7.95 -5.53 -10.91
C VAL A 116 8.22 -4.32 -10.01
N LEU A 117 7.83 -3.10 -10.41
CA LEU A 117 7.97 -1.92 -9.55
C LEU A 117 7.16 -2.05 -8.27
N SER A 118 5.91 -2.52 -8.35
CA SER A 118 5.09 -2.81 -7.17
C SER A 118 5.74 -3.86 -6.26
N ALA A 119 6.28 -4.95 -6.82
CA ALA A 119 6.97 -5.98 -6.07
C ALA A 119 8.28 -5.46 -5.40
N VAL A 120 9.06 -4.63 -6.09
CA VAL A 120 10.25 -3.96 -5.53
C VAL A 120 9.85 -3.02 -4.39
N MET A 121 8.75 -2.28 -4.55
CA MET A 121 8.22 -1.39 -3.51
C MET A 121 7.84 -2.15 -2.23
N LEU A 122 7.18 -3.31 -2.37
CA LEU A 122 6.88 -4.21 -1.24
C LEU A 122 8.14 -4.85 -0.64
N LEU A 123 9.12 -5.23 -1.47
CA LEU A 123 10.40 -5.75 -1.01
C LEU A 123 11.13 -4.70 -0.14
N THR A 124 11.16 -3.44 -0.57
CA THR A 124 11.72 -2.34 0.21
C THR A 124 11.03 -2.21 1.57
N GLN A 125 9.69 -2.31 1.62
CA GLN A 125 8.97 -2.30 2.90
C GLN A 125 9.37 -3.47 3.81
N LYS A 126 9.45 -4.69 3.27
CA LYS A 126 9.85 -5.91 4.03
C LYS A 126 11.28 -5.79 4.56
N VAL A 127 12.22 -5.40 3.69
CA VAL A 127 13.65 -5.30 4.04
C VAL A 127 13.89 -4.19 5.07
N THR A 128 13.30 -3.00 4.86
CA THR A 128 13.46 -1.90 5.82
C THR A 128 12.79 -2.19 7.16
N SER A 129 11.64 -2.88 7.17
CA SER A 129 11.00 -3.32 8.42
C SER A 129 11.84 -4.36 9.17
N LEU A 130 12.33 -5.39 8.47
CA LEU A 130 13.15 -6.44 9.09
C LEU A 130 14.49 -5.90 9.58
N SER A 131 15.19 -5.12 8.76
CA SER A 131 16.46 -4.52 9.18
C SER A 131 16.29 -3.57 10.38
N LEU A 132 15.15 -2.88 10.49
CA LEU A 132 14.82 -2.08 11.65
C LEU A 132 14.54 -2.96 12.88
N ASP A 133 13.81 -4.07 12.72
CA ASP A 133 13.61 -5.05 13.80
C ASP A 133 14.94 -5.61 14.34
N VAL A 134 15.92 -5.85 13.45
CA VAL A 134 17.26 -6.30 13.84
C VAL A 134 18.04 -5.19 14.54
N HIS A 135 17.97 -3.96 14.03
CA HIS A 135 18.62 -2.80 14.63
C HIS A 135 18.14 -2.52 16.06
N GLU A 136 16.83 -2.68 16.29
CA GLU A 136 16.20 -2.50 17.61
C GLU A 136 16.37 -3.71 18.54
N GLY A 137 16.95 -4.81 18.06
CA GLY A 137 17.09 -6.05 18.83
C GLY A 137 15.78 -6.83 19.02
N THR A 138 14.69 -6.45 18.35
CA THR A 138 13.40 -7.19 18.35
C THR A 138 13.54 -8.54 17.64
N VAL A 139 14.42 -8.62 16.63
CA VAL A 139 14.75 -9.85 15.91
C VAL A 139 16.26 -10.08 16.02
N THR A 140 16.63 -11.18 16.66
CA THR A 140 18.01 -11.66 16.65
C THR A 140 18.17 -12.72 15.55
N LEU A 141 19.00 -12.42 14.55
CA LEU A 141 19.41 -13.41 13.55
C LEU A 141 20.34 -14.41 14.23
N GLN A 142 19.83 -15.62 14.51
CA GLN A 142 20.56 -16.59 15.33
C GLN A 142 21.90 -17.01 14.70
N PRO A 143 22.93 -17.28 15.53
CA PRO A 143 24.15 -17.96 15.09
C PRO A 143 23.82 -19.44 14.81
N GLY A 144 23.43 -19.75 13.59
CA GLY A 144 23.32 -21.13 13.09
C GLY A 144 24.66 -21.62 12.51
N PRO A 145 24.92 -22.94 12.49
CA PRO A 145 26.20 -23.51 12.08
C PRO A 145 26.55 -23.32 10.59
N GLY A 146 25.61 -22.84 9.76
CA GLY A 146 25.85 -22.60 8.33
C GLY A 146 25.19 -21.32 7.79
N VAL A 147 25.84 -20.68 6.82
CA VAL A 147 25.32 -19.50 6.10
C VAL A 147 23.99 -19.82 5.41
N LEU A 148 23.87 -21.00 4.80
CA LEU A 148 22.66 -21.42 4.09
C LEU A 148 21.44 -21.54 5.01
N GLN A 149 21.61 -22.08 6.23
CA GLN A 149 20.53 -22.20 7.21
C GLN A 149 20.05 -20.83 7.72
N ARG A 150 20.95 -19.83 7.77
CA ARG A 150 20.59 -18.45 8.12
C ARG A 150 19.96 -17.69 6.95
N ALA A 151 20.42 -17.93 5.72
CA ALA A 151 19.94 -17.25 4.53
C ALA A 151 18.55 -17.73 4.10
N LEU A 152 18.26 -19.03 4.19
CA LEU A 152 17.02 -19.61 3.67
C LEU A 152 15.74 -18.96 4.25
N PRO A 153 15.58 -18.78 5.57
CA PRO A 153 14.40 -18.08 6.11
C PRO A 153 14.29 -16.63 5.64
N LEU A 154 15.42 -15.93 5.48
CA LEU A 154 15.47 -14.55 5.00
C LEU A 154 15.05 -14.47 3.53
N CYS A 155 15.65 -15.28 2.65
CA CYS A 155 15.26 -15.35 1.25
C CYS A 155 13.78 -15.69 1.10
N SER A 156 13.31 -16.70 1.85
CA SER A 156 11.90 -17.11 1.85
C SER A 156 10.98 -15.97 2.30
N TYR A 157 11.31 -15.25 3.37
CA TYR A 157 10.51 -14.10 3.83
C TYR A 157 10.48 -12.94 2.83
N LEU A 158 11.59 -12.66 2.14
CA LEU A 158 11.63 -11.57 1.17
C LEU A 158 10.84 -11.91 -0.10
N LEU A 159 10.86 -13.18 -0.52
CA LEU A 159 10.37 -13.61 -1.83
C LEU A 159 9.17 -14.57 -1.81
N PHE A 160 8.57 -14.92 -0.66
CA PHE A 160 7.45 -15.87 -0.63
C PHE A 160 6.27 -15.41 -1.50
N PHE A 161 5.77 -16.33 -2.34
CA PHE A 161 4.74 -16.02 -3.33
C PHE A 161 3.43 -15.41 -2.79
N PRO A 162 2.91 -15.80 -1.59
CA PRO A 162 1.64 -15.26 -1.10
C PRO A 162 1.61 -13.74 -0.90
N ALA A 163 2.76 -13.12 -0.63
CA ALA A 163 2.87 -11.66 -0.50
C ALA A 163 3.97 -11.07 -1.38
N LEU A 164 4.20 -11.66 -2.55
CA LEU A 164 5.20 -11.17 -3.50
C LEU A 164 4.70 -9.97 -4.30
N LEU A 165 3.47 -10.08 -4.83
CA LEU A 165 2.88 -9.08 -5.73
C LEU A 165 1.96 -8.07 -5.01
N GLY A 166 1.56 -8.40 -3.79
CA GLY A 166 0.56 -7.64 -3.02
C GLY A 166 0.48 -8.15 -1.58
N GLY A 167 -0.36 -7.48 -0.78
CA GLY A 167 -0.75 -7.92 0.55
C GLY A 167 -0.06 -7.26 1.73
N PRO A 168 -0.70 -7.33 2.92
CA PRO A 168 -0.18 -6.74 4.13
C PRO A 168 1.17 -7.36 4.48
N VAL A 169 2.13 -6.50 4.81
CA VAL A 169 3.45 -6.93 5.27
C VAL A 169 3.31 -7.49 6.68
N CYS A 170 3.64 -8.77 6.85
CA CYS A 170 3.74 -9.40 8.16
C CYS A 170 5.17 -9.25 8.71
N SER A 171 5.31 -9.23 10.05
CA SER A 171 6.65 -9.22 10.67
C SER A 171 7.40 -10.52 10.40
N PHE A 172 8.73 -10.45 10.27
CA PHE A 172 9.55 -11.63 10.07
C PHE A 172 9.41 -12.64 11.21
N ARG A 173 9.30 -12.17 12.46
CA ARG A 173 9.06 -13.01 13.64
C ARG A 173 7.79 -13.86 13.48
N ARG A 174 6.70 -13.24 13.02
CA ARG A 174 5.43 -13.94 12.78
C ARG A 174 5.55 -14.93 11.63
N PHE A 175 6.11 -14.49 10.50
CA PHE A 175 6.35 -15.36 9.35
C PHE A 175 7.10 -16.62 9.79
N ARG A 176 8.25 -16.44 10.45
CA ARG A 176 9.07 -17.53 10.98
C ARG A 176 8.27 -18.46 11.89
N ALA A 177 7.53 -17.92 12.86
CA ALA A 177 6.73 -18.71 13.78
C ALA A 177 5.67 -19.57 13.06
N GLN A 178 5.00 -19.02 12.03
CA GLN A 178 3.99 -19.74 11.25
C GLN A 178 4.60 -20.85 10.38
N ILE A 179 5.81 -20.65 9.84
CA ILE A 179 6.50 -21.67 9.04
C ILE A 179 7.05 -22.81 9.92
N GLU A 180 7.62 -22.48 11.08
CA GLU A 180 8.17 -23.47 12.01
C GLU A 180 7.07 -24.25 12.74
N CYS A 181 6.00 -23.55 13.15
CA CYS A 181 4.87 -24.11 13.88
C CYS A 181 3.52 -23.80 13.20
N PRO A 182 3.17 -24.50 12.09
CA PRO A 182 1.88 -24.33 11.43
C PRO A 182 0.74 -24.72 12.36
N LEU A 183 -0.28 -23.88 12.43
CA LEU A 183 -1.51 -24.15 13.17
C LEU A 183 -2.34 -25.20 12.41
N ALA A 184 -2.73 -26.28 13.09
CA ALA A 184 -3.54 -27.35 12.51
C ALA A 184 -5.04 -27.03 12.41
N SER A 185 -5.53 -26.00 13.12
CA SER A 185 -6.96 -25.79 13.41
C SER A 185 -7.61 -24.61 12.67
N TYR A 186 -6.95 -24.00 11.69
CA TYR A 186 -7.54 -22.89 10.94
C TYR A 186 -8.33 -23.43 9.76
N ARG A 187 -9.58 -22.98 9.52
CA ARG A 187 -10.37 -23.29 8.30
C ARG A 187 -10.00 -22.28 7.20
N PRO A 188 -8.89 -22.46 6.46
CA PRO A 188 -8.29 -21.38 5.68
C PRO A 188 -9.08 -21.15 4.38
N LEU A 189 -9.60 -22.23 3.80
CA LEU A 189 -10.29 -22.24 2.51
C LEU A 189 -11.64 -21.53 2.55
N GLY A 190 -12.39 -21.65 3.65
CA GLY A 190 -13.68 -20.96 3.78
C GLY A 190 -13.50 -19.46 3.91
N ALA A 191 -12.51 -19.01 4.69
CA ALA A 191 -12.20 -17.60 4.86
C ALA A 191 -11.61 -16.97 3.57
N ALA A 192 -10.67 -17.67 2.93
CA ALA A 192 -10.10 -17.29 1.64
C ALA A 192 -11.18 -17.24 0.53
N GLY A 193 -12.06 -18.25 0.48
CA GLY A 193 -13.16 -18.31 -0.49
C GLY A 193 -14.13 -17.14 -0.33
N ARG A 194 -14.52 -16.79 0.90
CA ARG A 194 -15.35 -15.61 1.17
C ARG A 194 -14.69 -14.32 0.68
N ARG A 195 -13.39 -14.13 0.93
CA ARG A 195 -12.66 -12.96 0.44
C ARG A 195 -12.57 -12.92 -1.09
N CYS A 196 -12.36 -14.05 -1.74
CA CYS A 196 -12.39 -14.14 -3.20
C CYS A 196 -13.76 -13.74 -3.77
N LEU A 197 -14.86 -14.18 -3.14
CA LEU A 197 -16.21 -13.78 -3.52
C LEU A 197 -16.43 -12.27 -3.33
N CYS A 198 -15.97 -11.70 -2.22
CA CYS A 198 -16.02 -10.25 -2.01
C CYS A 198 -15.20 -9.48 -3.05
N ALA A 199 -14.00 -9.95 -3.39
CA ALA A 199 -13.16 -9.35 -4.43
C ALA A 199 -13.85 -9.39 -5.81
N LEU A 200 -14.46 -10.52 -6.16
CA LEU A 200 -15.25 -10.67 -7.39
C LEU A 200 -16.44 -9.71 -7.41
N ALA A 201 -17.18 -9.58 -6.30
CA ALA A 201 -18.30 -8.65 -6.20
C ALA A 201 -17.84 -7.18 -6.38
N LEU A 202 -16.71 -6.80 -5.79
CA LEU A 202 -16.13 -5.45 -5.95
C LEU A 202 -15.67 -5.19 -7.38
N GLN A 203 -15.07 -6.17 -8.05
CA GLN A 203 -14.69 -6.05 -9.47
C GLN A 203 -15.90 -5.97 -10.39
N ALA A 204 -16.94 -6.77 -10.14
CA ALA A 204 -18.19 -6.72 -10.89
C ALA A 204 -18.87 -5.34 -10.73
N LEU A 205 -18.94 -4.83 -9.50
CA LEU A 205 -19.43 -3.49 -9.22
C LEU A 205 -18.64 -2.43 -9.97
N ARG A 206 -17.30 -2.51 -9.92
CA ARG A 206 -16.40 -1.59 -10.63
C ARG A 206 -16.63 -1.64 -12.14
N ALA A 207 -16.71 -2.83 -12.74
CA ALA A 207 -16.93 -3.01 -14.17
C ALA A 207 -18.28 -2.43 -14.61
N GLY A 208 -19.35 -2.69 -13.84
CA GLY A 208 -20.67 -2.11 -14.09
C GLY A 208 -20.66 -0.58 -14.01
N LEU A 209 -20.06 -0.02 -12.96
CA LEU A 209 -19.94 1.43 -12.80
C LEU A 209 -19.06 2.07 -13.89
N GLN A 210 -18.00 1.42 -14.33
CA GLN A 210 -17.09 1.94 -15.35
C GLN A 210 -17.84 2.19 -16.68
N GLY A 211 -18.73 1.28 -17.09
CA GLY A 211 -19.56 1.46 -18.29
C GLY A 211 -20.46 2.70 -18.19
N HIS A 212 -21.11 2.89 -17.03
CA HIS A 212 -21.99 4.04 -16.79
C HIS A 212 -21.25 5.37 -16.61
N LEU A 213 -20.04 5.35 -16.05
CA LEU A 213 -19.24 6.56 -15.79
C LEU A 213 -18.43 7.00 -17.01
N ALA A 214 -18.19 6.11 -17.98
CA ALA A 214 -17.52 6.44 -19.24
C ALA A 214 -18.37 7.40 -20.12
N SER A 215 -19.69 7.29 -20.09
CA SER A 215 -20.60 8.18 -20.84
C SER A 215 -20.71 9.60 -20.22
N ALA A 216 -20.22 9.79 -19.00
CA ALA A 216 -20.25 11.04 -18.26
C ALA A 216 -18.99 11.92 -18.46
N GLN A 217 -18.09 11.54 -19.38
CA GLN A 217 -16.78 12.16 -19.60
C GLN A 217 -16.88 13.49 -20.36
N GLY A 218 -17.00 14.58 -19.60
CA GLY A 218 -16.80 15.96 -20.04
C GLY A 218 -16.38 16.82 -18.85
N CYS A 219 -15.37 17.68 -19.02
CA CYS A 219 -14.89 18.56 -17.96
C CYS A 219 -15.20 20.01 -18.33
N ALA A 220 -16.41 20.45 -17.99
CA ALA A 220 -16.78 21.85 -17.91
C ALA A 220 -17.51 22.08 -16.58
N GLY A 221 -17.10 23.10 -15.82
CA GLY A 221 -17.69 23.46 -14.53
C GLY A 221 -17.78 22.30 -13.53
N LEU A 222 -18.97 22.08 -12.97
CA LEU A 222 -19.26 21.03 -11.98
C LEU A 222 -19.05 19.60 -12.51
N GLY A 223 -19.05 19.40 -13.84
CA GLY A 223 -18.78 18.09 -14.46
C GLY A 223 -17.38 17.56 -14.13
N CYS A 224 -16.41 18.45 -13.89
CA CYS A 224 -15.06 18.05 -13.50
C CYS A 224 -15.01 17.41 -12.10
N VAL A 225 -15.80 17.90 -11.13
CA VAL A 225 -15.88 17.34 -9.78
C VAL A 225 -16.45 15.92 -9.82
N ARG A 226 -17.54 15.73 -10.58
CA ARG A 226 -18.13 14.40 -10.83
C ARG A 226 -17.13 13.44 -11.46
N SER A 227 -16.37 13.90 -12.45
CA SER A 227 -15.35 13.09 -13.13
C SER A 227 -14.19 12.71 -12.21
N VAL A 228 -13.71 13.63 -11.36
CA VAL A 228 -12.69 13.33 -10.34
C VAL A 228 -13.20 12.29 -9.33
N TRP A 229 -14.41 12.49 -8.81
CA TRP A 229 -15.01 11.55 -7.86
C TRP A 229 -15.25 10.16 -8.48
N ALA A 230 -15.75 10.10 -9.71
CA ALA A 230 -15.95 8.86 -10.45
C ALA A 230 -14.63 8.08 -10.65
N ARG A 231 -13.57 8.78 -11.06
CA ARG A 231 -12.24 8.18 -11.22
C ARG A 231 -11.68 7.67 -9.89
N ALA A 232 -11.81 8.47 -8.83
CA ALA A 232 -11.40 8.06 -7.50
C ALA A 232 -12.18 6.84 -7.00
N LEU A 233 -13.50 6.76 -7.24
CA LEU A 233 -14.31 5.61 -6.88
C LEU A 233 -13.84 4.33 -7.60
N LEU A 234 -13.63 4.39 -8.91
CA LEU A 234 -13.14 3.25 -9.69
C LEU A 234 -11.74 2.81 -9.23
N PHE A 235 -10.90 3.76 -8.81
CA PHE A 235 -9.59 3.50 -8.23
C PHE A 235 -9.70 2.81 -6.87
N LYS A 236 -10.53 3.33 -5.95
CA LYS A 236 -10.79 2.72 -4.64
C LYS A 236 -11.29 1.28 -4.76
N LEU A 237 -12.30 1.03 -5.61
CA LEU A 237 -12.84 -0.31 -5.84
C LEU A 237 -11.78 -1.29 -6.34
N ALA A 238 -10.87 -0.82 -7.19
CA ALA A 238 -9.75 -1.62 -7.67
C ALA A 238 -8.83 -2.08 -6.53
N TYR A 239 -8.39 -1.14 -5.70
CA TYR A 239 -7.56 -1.45 -4.53
C TYR A 239 -8.29 -2.34 -3.52
N TYR A 240 -9.59 -2.11 -3.30
CA TYR A 240 -10.35 -2.93 -2.37
C TYR A 240 -10.45 -4.38 -2.82
N SER A 241 -10.73 -4.60 -4.10
CA SER A 241 -10.74 -5.95 -4.65
C SER A 241 -9.37 -6.61 -4.58
N GLN A 242 -8.29 -5.85 -4.79
CA GLN A 242 -6.93 -6.36 -4.77
C GLN A 242 -6.49 -6.75 -3.37
N TRP A 243 -6.69 -5.88 -2.38
CA TRP A 243 -6.39 -6.17 -0.98
C TRP A 243 -7.17 -7.39 -0.46
N MET A 244 -8.41 -7.60 -0.94
CA MET A 244 -9.18 -8.80 -0.62
C MET A 244 -8.56 -10.08 -1.22
N LEU A 245 -8.05 -10.03 -2.46
CA LEU A 245 -7.34 -11.17 -3.07
C LEU A 245 -6.00 -11.44 -2.39
N ASP A 246 -5.25 -10.39 -2.07
CA ASP A 246 -3.98 -10.51 -1.36
C ASP A 246 -4.17 -11.23 -0.01
N GLU A 247 -5.16 -10.81 0.78
CA GLU A 247 -5.48 -11.46 2.05
C GLU A 247 -6.02 -12.88 1.86
N ALA A 248 -6.82 -13.13 0.81
CA ALA A 248 -7.30 -14.48 0.51
C ALA A 248 -6.13 -15.44 0.22
N LEU A 249 -5.12 -14.97 -0.51
CA LEU A 249 -3.94 -15.76 -0.84
C LEU A 249 -3.09 -16.06 0.41
N LEU A 250 -2.89 -15.06 1.27
CA LEU A 250 -2.24 -15.25 2.57
C LEU A 250 -3.00 -16.24 3.46
N GLU A 251 -4.33 -16.14 3.54
CA GLU A 251 -5.14 -17.07 4.29
C GLU A 251 -5.10 -18.49 3.74
N ALA A 252 -5.17 -18.66 2.42
CA ALA A 252 -5.04 -19.96 1.77
C ALA A 252 -3.69 -20.62 2.11
N ALA A 253 -2.63 -19.83 2.26
CA ALA A 253 -1.29 -20.30 2.66
C ALA A 253 -1.15 -20.56 4.17
N GLY A 254 -2.15 -20.24 4.99
CA GLY A 254 -2.07 -20.27 6.46
C GLY A 254 -1.24 -19.14 7.07
N LEU A 255 -0.99 -18.09 6.29
CA LEU A 255 -0.23 -16.88 6.66
C LEU A 255 -1.15 -15.65 6.79
N GLY A 256 -2.47 -15.87 6.90
CA GLY A 256 -3.47 -14.82 7.02
C GLY A 256 -3.15 -13.83 8.15
N PRO A 257 -3.55 -12.56 8.02
CA PRO A 257 -3.33 -11.55 9.05
C PRO A 257 -4.07 -11.90 10.36
N GLU A 258 -3.54 -11.47 11.51
CA GLU A 258 -4.31 -11.51 12.77
C GLU A 258 -5.46 -10.51 12.70
N GLU A 259 -6.44 -10.68 13.59
CA GLU A 259 -7.50 -9.69 13.79
C GLU A 259 -6.88 -8.28 13.97
N GLY A 260 -7.26 -7.36 13.09
CA GLY A 260 -6.77 -5.98 13.09
C GLY A 260 -5.43 -5.73 12.37
N GLN A 261 -4.72 -6.78 11.92
CA GLN A 261 -3.44 -6.64 11.19
C GLN A 261 -3.59 -6.69 9.65
N GLY A 262 -4.77 -7.04 9.15
CA GLY A 262 -5.11 -7.00 7.71
C GLY A 262 -5.15 -5.58 7.16
N ASP A 263 -5.04 -5.48 5.83
CA ASP A 263 -5.16 -4.21 5.11
C ASP A 263 -6.62 -3.81 4.85
N LEU A 264 -7.53 -4.80 4.83
CA LEU A 264 -8.97 -4.55 4.76
C LEU A 264 -9.78 -5.57 5.57
N SER A 265 -10.08 -5.22 6.81
CA SER A 265 -11.27 -5.79 7.46
C SER A 265 -12.55 -5.08 6.96
N GLY A 266 -13.71 -5.70 7.16
CA GLY A 266 -15.00 -5.04 6.90
C GLY A 266 -15.15 -3.70 7.65
N SER A 267 -14.55 -3.58 8.83
CA SER A 267 -14.52 -2.33 9.60
C SER A 267 -13.62 -1.26 8.99
N ASP A 268 -12.51 -1.64 8.34
CA ASP A 268 -11.61 -0.72 7.67
C ASP A 268 -12.25 -0.17 6.37
N LEU A 269 -12.94 -1.02 5.60
CA LEU A 269 -13.70 -0.57 4.42
C LEU A 269 -14.79 0.43 4.81
N TRP A 270 -15.54 0.12 5.88
CA TRP A 270 -16.55 1.04 6.41
C TRP A 270 -15.92 2.37 6.85
N ALA A 271 -14.78 2.33 7.53
CA ALA A 271 -14.06 3.54 7.95
C ALA A 271 -13.60 4.37 6.74
N LEU A 272 -13.16 3.77 5.64
CA LEU A 272 -12.74 4.50 4.43
C LEU A 272 -13.91 5.24 3.76
N GLU A 273 -15.07 4.58 3.66
CA GLU A 273 -16.23 5.16 2.96
C GLU A 273 -17.06 6.10 3.83
N THR A 274 -17.05 5.92 5.16
CA THR A 274 -17.87 6.73 6.08
C THR A 274 -17.08 7.77 6.86
N SER A 275 -15.74 7.75 6.84
CA SER A 275 -14.94 8.72 7.57
C SER A 275 -15.25 10.14 7.13
N ASN A 276 -15.48 11.00 8.12
CA ASN A 276 -15.61 12.44 7.95
C ASN A 276 -14.30 13.20 8.22
N ARG A 277 -13.18 12.49 8.35
CA ARG A 277 -11.85 13.07 8.62
C ARG A 277 -10.80 12.55 7.64
N VAL A 278 -10.06 13.47 7.04
CA VAL A 278 -8.95 13.15 6.12
C VAL A 278 -7.85 12.37 6.86
N SER A 279 -7.55 12.73 8.11
CA SER A 279 -6.52 12.05 8.90
C SER A 279 -6.86 10.60 9.23
N VAL A 280 -8.14 10.28 9.42
CA VAL A 280 -8.60 8.90 9.64
C VAL A 280 -8.47 8.10 8.35
N PHE A 281 -8.95 8.66 7.22
CA PHE A 281 -8.80 8.01 5.92
C PHE A 281 -7.33 7.71 5.61
N ALA A 282 -6.43 8.68 5.85
CA ALA A 282 -4.99 8.55 5.63
C ALA A 282 -4.36 7.35 6.36
N ARG A 283 -4.80 7.07 7.59
CA ARG A 283 -4.25 5.97 8.42
C ARG A 283 -4.86 4.61 8.07
N THR A 284 -6.08 4.61 7.55
CA THR A 284 -6.80 3.39 7.18
C THR A 284 -6.49 2.95 5.75
N TRP A 285 -6.21 3.88 4.84
CA TRP A 285 -5.83 3.58 3.46
C TRP A 285 -4.47 2.87 3.45
N ASN A 286 -4.44 1.64 2.92
CA ASN A 286 -3.24 0.79 2.91
C ASN A 286 -2.59 0.70 4.31
N LYS A 287 -3.33 0.11 5.26
CA LYS A 287 -3.01 0.14 6.70
C LYS A 287 -1.62 -0.41 7.04
N SER A 288 -1.15 -1.45 6.34
CA SER A 288 0.21 -1.99 6.45
C SER A 288 1.25 -0.93 6.09
N THR A 289 1.12 -0.30 4.91
CA THR A 289 2.02 0.78 4.48
C THR A 289 1.96 1.96 5.44
N SER A 290 0.77 2.35 5.90
CA SER A 290 0.59 3.43 6.86
C SER A 290 1.29 3.16 8.20
N ARG A 291 1.25 1.92 8.71
CA ARG A 291 1.99 1.52 9.92
C ARG A 291 3.50 1.51 9.70
N TRP A 292 3.94 1.01 8.54
CA TRP A 292 5.35 1.03 8.16
C TRP A 292 5.89 2.47 8.08
N LEU A 293 5.21 3.37 7.38
CA LEU A 293 5.55 4.79 7.28
C LEU A 293 5.58 5.47 8.64
N ARG A 294 4.59 5.19 9.50
CA ARG A 294 4.53 5.73 10.85
C ARG A 294 5.76 5.33 11.66
N ARG A 295 6.08 4.04 11.68
CA ARG A 295 7.23 3.53 12.42
C ARG A 295 8.53 4.05 11.82
N LEU A 296 8.73 3.88 10.52
CA LEU A 296 10.00 4.19 9.87
C LEU A 296 10.33 5.69 9.88
N VAL A 297 9.32 6.56 9.69
CA VAL A 297 9.52 8.01 9.50
C VAL A 297 8.84 8.83 10.57
N PHE A 298 7.52 8.72 10.73
CA PHE A 298 6.74 9.66 11.57
C PHE A 298 7.22 9.70 13.02
N GLU A 299 7.45 8.54 13.63
CA GLU A 299 7.86 8.43 15.04
C GLU A 299 9.34 8.75 15.26
N ARG A 300 10.15 8.76 14.19
CA ARG A 300 11.62 8.96 14.22
C ARG A 300 12.04 10.36 13.77
N CYS A 301 11.14 11.11 13.14
CA CYS A 301 11.43 12.44 12.63
C CYS A 301 11.14 13.52 13.69
N PRO A 302 12.16 14.27 14.17
CA PRO A 302 11.97 15.26 15.24
C PRO A 302 11.26 16.53 14.76
N ALA A 303 11.38 16.87 13.48
CA ALA A 303 10.85 18.12 12.91
C ALA A 303 9.88 17.82 11.76
N GLN A 304 8.65 18.33 11.87
CA GLN A 304 7.59 18.17 10.86
C GLN A 304 7.34 16.70 10.43
N PRO A 305 7.09 15.77 11.38
CA PRO A 305 6.97 14.34 11.11
C PRO A 305 5.90 14.01 10.06
N LEU A 306 4.80 14.78 10.02
CA LEU A 306 3.76 14.63 9.01
C LEU A 306 4.28 14.89 7.58
N LEU A 307 4.95 16.02 7.38
CA LEU A 307 5.49 16.39 6.07
C LEU A 307 6.58 15.42 5.64
N ALA A 308 7.49 15.06 6.55
CA ALA A 308 8.55 14.08 6.28
C ALA A 308 7.98 12.72 5.87
N THR A 309 6.91 12.27 6.52
CA THR A 309 6.26 10.99 6.20
C THR A 309 5.66 10.98 4.79
N PHE A 310 4.95 12.05 4.41
CA PHE A 310 4.37 12.14 3.07
C PHE A 310 5.41 12.41 1.98
N ALA A 311 6.46 13.18 2.28
CA ALA A 311 7.60 13.35 1.38
C ALA A 311 8.31 12.02 1.12
N PHE A 312 8.53 11.22 2.17
CA PHE A 312 9.08 9.87 2.03
C PHE A 312 8.14 8.94 1.25
N SER A 313 6.82 9.04 1.48
CA SER A 313 5.83 8.31 0.67
C SER A 313 5.93 8.68 -0.82
N ALA A 314 6.08 9.96 -1.16
CA ALA A 314 6.29 10.39 -2.54
C ALA A 314 7.58 9.84 -3.15
N TRP A 315 8.66 9.78 -2.35
CA TRP A 315 9.92 9.17 -2.77
C TRP A 315 9.77 7.67 -3.03
N TRP A 316 9.11 6.94 -2.13
CA TRP A 316 8.82 5.53 -2.31
C TRP A 316 7.96 5.26 -3.56
N HIS A 317 7.01 6.13 -3.89
CA HIS A 317 6.18 5.97 -5.08
C HIS A 317 6.89 6.31 -6.43
N GLY A 318 8.07 6.94 -6.42
CA GLY A 318 8.86 7.20 -7.63
C GLY A 318 8.98 8.65 -8.07
N LEU A 319 8.56 9.62 -7.24
CA LEU A 319 8.75 11.07 -7.45
C LEU A 319 8.16 11.60 -8.78
N GLN A 320 7.09 10.99 -9.28
CA GLN A 320 6.37 11.56 -10.42
C GLN A 320 5.69 12.88 -10.04
N PRO A 321 5.45 13.80 -10.98
CA PRO A 321 4.83 15.10 -10.70
C PRO A 321 3.52 15.00 -9.91
N GLY A 322 2.63 14.09 -10.28
CA GLY A 322 1.38 13.86 -9.57
C GLY A 322 1.58 13.28 -8.18
N GLN A 323 2.55 12.38 -7.99
CA GLN A 323 2.87 11.82 -6.67
C GLN A 323 3.41 12.89 -5.73
N LEU A 324 4.38 13.70 -6.19
CA LEU A 324 4.94 14.81 -5.42
C LEU A 324 3.84 15.77 -4.96
N PHE A 325 3.01 16.24 -5.90
CA PHE A 325 1.92 17.15 -5.61
C PHE A 325 0.84 16.49 -4.73
N GLY A 326 0.44 15.26 -5.05
CA GLY A 326 -0.62 14.54 -4.37
C GLY A 326 -0.28 14.24 -2.91
N PHE A 327 0.94 13.76 -2.63
CA PHE A 327 1.38 13.50 -1.24
C PHE A 327 1.61 14.80 -0.46
N LEU A 328 2.11 15.86 -1.10
CA LEU A 328 2.15 17.18 -0.47
C LEU A 328 0.74 17.68 -0.11
N CYS A 329 -0.20 17.56 -1.04
CA CYS A 329 -1.61 17.88 -0.80
C CYS A 329 -2.15 17.05 0.36
N TRP A 330 -1.84 15.75 0.42
CA TRP A 330 -2.20 14.88 1.54
C TRP A 330 -1.69 15.41 2.88
N ALA A 331 -0.42 15.80 2.96
CA ALA A 331 0.17 16.37 4.17
C ALA A 331 -0.55 17.63 4.63
N VAL A 332 -0.81 18.56 3.71
CA VAL A 332 -1.51 19.82 4.01
C VAL A 332 -2.95 19.56 4.46
N MET A 333 -3.66 18.65 3.78
CA MET A 333 -5.06 18.32 4.12
C MET A 333 -5.17 17.61 5.47
N VAL A 334 -4.20 16.76 5.84
CA VAL A 334 -4.17 16.13 7.18
C VAL A 334 -3.84 17.16 8.27
N GLU A 335 -2.91 18.08 8.03
CA GLU A 335 -2.62 19.16 9.00
C GLU A 335 -3.83 20.07 9.18
N ALA A 336 -4.50 20.41 8.09
CA ALA A 336 -5.75 21.18 8.10
C ALA A 336 -6.85 20.44 8.87
N ASP A 337 -7.01 19.11 8.68
CA ASP A 337 -7.96 18.28 9.45
C ASP A 337 -7.73 18.37 10.96
N TYR A 338 -6.47 18.34 11.42
CA TYR A 338 -6.16 18.45 12.84
C TYR A 338 -6.55 19.79 13.46
N ARG A 339 -6.62 20.88 12.69
CA ARG A 339 -6.97 22.22 13.19
C ARG A 339 -8.44 22.57 12.98
N ILE A 340 -9.01 22.20 11.84
CA ILE A 340 -10.38 22.55 11.46
C ILE A 340 -11.39 21.73 12.25
N HIS A 341 -11.16 20.41 12.44
CA HIS A 341 -12.15 19.55 13.10
C HIS A 341 -12.44 19.93 14.56
N PRO A 342 -11.43 20.20 15.42
CA PRO A 342 -11.70 20.69 16.77
C PRO A 342 -12.50 22.00 16.79
N PHE A 343 -12.17 22.93 15.89
CA PHE A 343 -12.86 24.23 15.77
C PHE A 343 -14.33 24.10 15.35
N LEU A 344 -14.62 23.23 14.39
CA LEU A 344 -15.98 22.96 13.91
C LEU A 344 -16.78 22.16 14.94
N ARG A 345 -16.17 21.14 15.55
CA ARG A 345 -16.82 20.30 16.57
C ARG A 345 -17.23 21.11 17.79
N ALA A 346 -16.40 22.08 18.21
CA ALA A 346 -16.71 22.99 19.31
C ALA A 346 -17.96 23.86 19.04
N ARG A 347 -18.32 24.10 17.77
CA ARG A 347 -19.50 24.88 17.36
C ARG A 347 -20.75 24.03 17.18
N ALA A 348 -20.62 22.70 17.10
CA ALA A 348 -21.72 21.78 16.89
C ALA A 348 -22.41 21.40 18.22
N ALA A 349 -23.15 22.33 18.81
CA ALA A 349 -23.80 22.14 20.11
C ALA A 349 -25.09 21.27 20.03
N SER A 350 -25.97 21.55 19.06
CA SER A 350 -27.26 20.85 18.91
C SER A 350 -27.12 19.53 18.14
N ARG A 351 -28.11 18.62 18.29
CA ARG A 351 -28.16 17.36 17.51
C ARG A 351 -28.18 17.63 15.99
N GLY A 352 -28.97 18.61 15.54
CA GLY A 352 -29.00 19.03 14.13
C GLY A 352 -27.66 19.58 13.64
N ALA A 353 -26.98 20.41 14.45
CA ALA A 353 -25.66 20.93 14.11
C ALA A 353 -24.59 19.82 14.03
N LYS A 354 -24.68 18.79 14.88
CA LYS A 354 -23.80 17.61 14.81
C LYS A 354 -24.03 16.79 13.55
N LEU A 355 -25.29 16.61 13.14
CA LEU A 355 -25.62 15.90 11.90
C LEU A 355 -25.13 16.68 10.67
N LEU A 356 -25.38 18.00 10.64
CA LEU A 356 -24.88 18.88 9.58
C LEU A 356 -23.35 18.86 9.52
N TYR A 357 -22.68 18.97 10.67
CA TYR A 357 -21.23 18.88 10.78
C TYR A 357 -20.73 17.57 10.19
N TYR A 358 -21.31 16.43 10.60
CA TYR A 358 -20.89 15.12 10.12
C TYR A 358 -21.09 14.98 8.62
N GLY A 359 -22.29 15.28 8.11
CA GLY A 359 -22.60 15.17 6.67
C GLY A 359 -21.74 16.08 5.80
N ALA A 360 -21.55 17.34 6.21
CA ALA A 360 -20.72 18.30 5.48
C ALA A 360 -19.24 17.89 5.48
N THR A 361 -18.69 17.53 6.64
CA THR A 361 -17.28 17.11 6.74
C THR A 361 -17.00 15.76 6.07
N TRP A 362 -17.99 14.86 6.05
CA TRP A 362 -17.94 13.64 5.26
C TRP A 362 -17.85 13.94 3.76
N LEU A 363 -18.75 14.77 3.23
CA LEU A 363 -18.72 15.16 1.83
C LEU A 363 -17.40 15.85 1.47
N CYS A 364 -16.93 16.78 2.31
CA CYS A 364 -15.64 17.44 2.11
C CYS A 364 -14.48 16.44 2.10
N THR A 365 -14.45 15.50 3.05
CA THR A 365 -13.41 14.47 3.14
C THR A 365 -13.39 13.62 1.87
N GLN A 366 -14.55 13.11 1.43
CA GLN A 366 -14.62 12.27 0.22
C GLN A 366 -14.17 13.02 -1.03
N LEU A 367 -14.53 14.30 -1.19
CA LEU A 367 -14.11 15.12 -2.33
C LEU A 367 -12.61 15.45 -2.30
N ILE A 368 -12.07 15.79 -1.12
CA ILE A 368 -10.62 16.05 -0.94
C ILE A 368 -9.81 14.79 -1.24
N ILE A 369 -10.20 13.64 -0.66
CA ILE A 369 -9.56 12.37 -0.95
C ILE A 369 -9.66 12.03 -2.43
N SER A 370 -10.82 12.24 -3.08
CA SER A 370 -10.95 12.01 -4.52
C SER A 370 -9.98 12.85 -5.34
N TYR A 371 -9.82 14.13 -4.99
CA TYR A 371 -8.87 15.01 -5.64
C TYR A 371 -7.43 14.53 -5.45
N ILE A 372 -7.05 14.14 -4.22
CA ILE A 372 -5.70 13.67 -3.92
C ILE A 372 -5.39 12.36 -4.67
N LEU A 373 -6.30 11.38 -4.65
CA LEU A 373 -6.11 10.12 -5.35
C LEU A 373 -5.90 10.34 -6.85
N VAL A 374 -6.75 11.16 -7.46
CA VAL A 374 -6.60 11.51 -8.88
C VAL A 374 -5.31 12.27 -9.15
N ALA A 375 -4.87 13.15 -8.25
CA ALA A 375 -3.61 13.85 -8.38
C ALA A 375 -2.40 12.89 -8.34
N VAL A 376 -2.36 11.95 -7.39
CA VAL A 376 -1.27 10.96 -7.27
C VAL A 376 -1.11 10.13 -8.55
N GLU A 377 -2.22 9.80 -9.20
CA GLU A 377 -2.24 9.03 -10.44
C GLU A 377 -1.84 9.83 -11.70
N THR A 378 -1.67 11.16 -11.61
CA THR A 378 -1.22 11.94 -12.78
C THR A 378 0.28 11.79 -13.03
N GLU A 379 0.65 11.32 -14.21
CA GLU A 379 2.06 11.10 -14.56
C GLU A 379 2.71 12.36 -15.15
N SER A 380 1.92 13.24 -15.77
CA SER A 380 2.41 14.39 -16.54
C SER A 380 2.07 15.73 -15.88
N PHE A 381 2.97 16.71 -16.05
CA PHE A 381 2.73 18.08 -15.61
C PHE A 381 1.52 18.73 -16.31
N SER A 382 1.19 18.31 -17.53
CA SER A 382 0.05 18.84 -18.27
C SER A 382 -1.29 18.33 -17.73
N GLU A 383 -1.39 17.06 -17.33
CA GLU A 383 -2.55 16.51 -16.63
C GLU A 383 -2.71 17.13 -15.25
N LEU A 384 -1.61 17.26 -14.52
CA LEU A 384 -1.61 17.90 -13.22
C LEU A 384 -2.07 19.36 -13.30
N ARG A 385 -1.57 20.12 -14.29
CA ARG A 385 -2.01 21.49 -14.54
C ARG A 385 -3.51 21.56 -14.83
N ARG A 386 -4.03 20.66 -15.67
CA ARG A 386 -5.48 20.57 -15.96
C ARG A 386 -6.31 20.28 -14.72
N LEU A 387 -5.83 19.39 -13.84
CA LEU A 387 -6.49 19.10 -12.57
C LEU A 387 -6.49 20.32 -11.64
N TRP A 388 -5.35 21.01 -11.53
CA TRP A 388 -5.17 22.21 -10.72
C TRP A 388 -6.07 23.37 -11.16
N THR A 389 -6.19 23.61 -12.46
CA THR A 389 -7.02 24.70 -13.02
C THR A 389 -8.52 24.37 -13.05
N SER A 390 -8.91 23.13 -12.72
CA SER A 390 -10.33 22.72 -12.71
C SER A 390 -11.06 23.16 -11.45
N CYS A 391 -12.39 23.22 -11.49
CA CYS A 391 -13.22 23.49 -10.30
C CYS A 391 -12.99 22.51 -9.14
N SER A 392 -12.39 21.35 -9.41
CA SER A 392 -12.10 20.33 -8.39
C SER A 392 -11.02 20.77 -7.38
N SER A 393 -10.19 21.76 -7.72
CA SER A 393 -9.17 22.30 -6.80
C SER A 393 -9.74 23.29 -5.78
N ILE A 394 -10.93 23.85 -6.00
CA ILE A 394 -11.55 24.87 -5.14
C ILE A 394 -11.66 24.40 -3.69
N LEU A 395 -12.08 23.15 -3.48
CA LEU A 395 -12.26 22.61 -2.13
C LEU A 395 -10.93 22.37 -1.39
N PRO A 396 -9.91 21.67 -1.96
CA PRO A 396 -8.58 21.60 -1.36
C PRO A 396 -7.95 22.98 -1.09
N LEU A 397 -8.14 23.95 -1.99
CA LEU A 397 -7.63 25.32 -1.83
C LEU A 397 -8.31 26.05 -0.68
N SER A 398 -9.64 25.96 -0.56
CA SER A 398 -10.38 26.59 0.54
C SER A 398 -10.03 25.96 1.89
N TYR A 399 -9.82 24.64 1.92
CA TYR A 399 -9.36 23.92 3.12
C TYR A 399 -7.94 24.36 3.54
N SER A 400 -7.05 24.56 2.56
CA SER A 400 -5.70 25.11 2.79
C SER A 400 -5.73 26.55 3.31
N LEU A 401 -6.60 27.39 2.74
CA LEU A 401 -6.79 28.78 3.20
C LEU A 401 -7.32 28.80 4.65
N ALA A 402 -8.28 27.93 4.98
CA ALA A 402 -8.77 27.80 6.35
C ALA A 402 -7.66 27.43 7.35
N LEU A 403 -6.74 26.53 6.96
CA LEU A 403 -5.56 26.22 7.76
C LEU A 403 -4.70 27.48 8.01
N LEU A 404 -4.38 28.26 6.97
CA LEU A 404 -3.57 29.49 7.09
C LEU A 404 -4.24 30.52 8.03
N LEU A 405 -5.56 30.68 7.92
CA LEU A 405 -6.32 31.58 8.80
C LEU A 405 -6.31 31.11 10.26
N LEU A 406 -6.33 29.80 10.51
CA LEU A 406 -6.25 29.26 11.86
C LEU A 406 -4.83 29.36 12.44
N LEU A 407 -3.79 29.21 11.62
CA LEU A 407 -2.39 29.37 12.03
C LEU A 407 -2.07 30.83 12.41
N THR A 408 -2.51 31.79 11.58
CA THR A 408 -2.31 33.22 11.85
C THR A 408 -3.03 33.68 13.11
N ARG A 409 -4.22 33.15 13.41
CA ARG A 409 -4.93 33.44 14.67
C ARG A 409 -4.15 32.96 15.90
N LYS A 410 -3.57 31.76 15.85
CA LYS A 410 -2.77 31.23 16.96
C LYS A 410 -1.48 32.03 17.17
N ALA A 411 -0.84 32.47 16.09
CA ALA A 411 0.37 33.31 16.15
C ALA A 411 0.12 34.71 16.73
N LYS A 412 -1.12 35.22 16.68
CA LYS A 412 -1.51 36.50 17.32
C LYS A 412 -1.90 36.36 18.80
N GLN A 413 -2.05 35.13 19.30
CA GLN A 413 -2.46 34.83 20.68
C GLN A 413 -1.28 34.40 21.57
N ASN A 414 -0.13 34.11 20.96
CA ASN A 414 1.16 33.95 21.62
C ASN A 414 1.95 35.24 21.42
#